data_AF-A0A1J4TT15-F1
#
_entry.id   AF-A0A1J4TT15-F1
#
_cell.length_a   1.000
_cell.length_b   1.000
_cell.length_c   1.000
_cell.angle_alpha   90.00
_cell.angle_beta   90.00
_cell.angle_gamma   90.00
#
_symmetry.space_group_name_H-M   'P 1'
#
loop_
_entity.id
_entity.type
_entity.pdbx_description
1 polymer ?
#
loop_
_entity_poly.entity_id
_entity_poly.type
_entity_poly.pdbx_seq_one_letter_code
_entity_poly.pdbx_strand_id
1 'polypeptide(L)'
;MSKKIYFDFGYLILIAATLGAVIVLGALVAPTIFRSERILVDMVLDNYNAGIIMGQIFHKFSHWTYFVAFSVVLYELIAYKRGERDSIVFASAATVLFSSLMFGAVYAPKILDMQALGVEATQSDTFRNIHIASEIDFKILAVALLALFVRRLMLLRRA
;
A
#
# COMPACT_ATOMS: atom_id res chain seq x y z
N MET A 1 -18.73 8.67 -27.77
CA MET A 1 -18.19 8.74 -26.39
C MET A 1 -16.74 8.28 -26.41
N SER A 2 -15.79 9.17 -26.10
CA SER A 2 -14.39 8.96 -26.46
C SER A 2 -13.71 7.93 -25.55
N LYS A 3 -12.84 7.07 -26.11
CA LYS A 3 -12.04 6.04 -25.42
C LYS A 3 -11.26 6.54 -24.20
N LYS A 4 -11.10 7.86 -24.05
CA LYS A 4 -10.41 8.53 -22.95
C LYS A 4 -11.12 8.37 -21.61
N ILE A 5 -12.46 8.45 -21.60
CA ILE A 5 -13.25 8.33 -20.36
C ILE A 5 -13.03 6.96 -19.71
N TYR A 6 -13.03 5.89 -20.50
CA TYR A 6 -12.78 4.53 -19.97
C TYR A 6 -11.37 4.38 -19.38
N PHE A 7 -10.37 5.07 -19.95
CA PHE A 7 -9.01 5.05 -19.43
C PHE A 7 -8.90 5.79 -18.08
N ASP A 8 -9.52 6.96 -17.98
CA ASP A 8 -9.50 7.77 -16.76
C ASP A 8 -10.30 7.11 -15.62
N PHE A 9 -11.45 6.50 -15.94
CA PHE A 9 -12.21 5.69 -14.98
C PHE A 9 -11.45 4.43 -14.56
N GLY A 10 -10.77 3.75 -15.48
CA GLY A 10 -9.92 2.59 -15.16
C GLY A 10 -8.81 2.96 -14.16
N TYR A 11 -8.19 4.12 -14.33
CA TYR A 11 -7.19 4.64 -13.40
C TYR A 11 -7.80 4.95 -12.01
N LEU A 12 -8.97 5.60 -11.96
CA LEU A 12 -9.66 5.87 -10.69
C LEU A 12 -10.05 4.58 -9.96
N ILE A 13 -10.50 3.55 -10.69
CA ILE A 13 -10.81 2.24 -10.13
C ILE A 13 -9.54 1.60 -9.56
N LEU A 14 -8.40 1.69 -10.26
CA LEU A 14 -7.14 1.16 -9.76
C LEU A 14 -6.71 1.83 -8.44
N ILE A 15 -6.79 3.15 -8.35
CA ILE A 15 -6.47 3.90 -7.12
C ILE A 15 -7.42 3.49 -5.99
N ALA A 16 -8.73 3.47 -6.26
CA ALA A 16 -9.75 3.13 -5.27
C ALA A 16 -9.61 1.67 -4.78
N ALA A 17 -9.35 0.72 -5.68
CA ALA A 17 -9.12 -0.68 -5.34
C ALA A 17 -7.88 -0.84 -4.46
N THR A 18 -6.80 -0.10 -4.76
CA THR A 18 -5.58 -0.11 -3.96
C THR A 18 -5.81 0.49 -2.58
N LEU A 19 -6.55 1.60 -2.49
CA LEU A 19 -6.95 2.19 -1.22
C LEU A 19 -7.78 1.20 -0.38
N GLY A 20 -8.75 0.54 -1.00
CA GLY A 20 -9.56 -0.51 -0.35
C GLY A 20 -8.70 -1.66 0.16
N ALA A 21 -7.74 -2.14 -0.64
CA ALA A 21 -6.82 -3.19 -0.24
C ALA A 21 -5.95 -2.78 0.96
N VAL A 22 -5.43 -1.55 0.97
CA VAL A 22 -4.65 -0.99 2.09
C VAL A 22 -5.47 -0.98 3.38
N ILE A 23 -6.73 -0.53 3.31
CA ILE A 23 -7.64 -0.50 4.47
C ILE A 23 -7.95 -1.93 4.95
N VAL A 24 -8.25 -2.86 4.05
CA VAL A 24 -8.55 -4.25 4.41
C VAL A 24 -7.34 -4.92 5.06
N LEU A 25 -6.14 -4.72 4.52
CA LEU A 25 -4.91 -5.29 5.08
C LEU A 25 -4.63 -4.77 6.50
N GLY A 26 -4.76 -3.46 6.71
CA GLY A 26 -4.51 -2.86 8.02
C GLY A 26 -5.61 -3.10 9.04
N ALA A 27 -6.88 -2.89 8.67
CA ALA A 27 -8.00 -2.88 9.61
C ALA A 27 -8.65 -4.25 9.82
N LEU A 28 -8.58 -5.15 8.84
CA LEU A 28 -9.27 -6.46 8.90
C LEU A 28 -8.28 -7.61 9.00
N VAL A 29 -7.27 -7.66 8.12
CA VAL A 29 -6.36 -8.81 8.05
C VAL A 29 -5.43 -8.87 9.26
N ALA A 30 -4.79 -7.76 9.62
CA ALA A 30 -3.91 -7.70 10.78
C ALA A 30 -4.57 -8.21 12.09
N PRO A 31 -5.73 -7.68 12.53
CA PRO A 31 -6.35 -8.17 13.76
C PRO A 31 -6.87 -9.60 13.65
N THR A 32 -7.25 -10.07 12.45
CA THR A 32 -7.69 -11.46 12.25
C THR A 32 -6.53 -12.44 12.44
N ILE A 33 -5.33 -12.10 11.95
CA ILE A 33 -4.15 -12.95 12.05
C ILE A 33 -3.59 -12.95 13.48
N PHE A 34 -3.41 -11.77 14.09
CA PHE A 34 -2.84 -11.64 15.43
C PHE A 34 -3.81 -12.00 16.57
N ARG A 35 -5.13 -12.08 16.31
CA ARG A 35 -6.12 -12.59 17.28
C ARG A 35 -6.72 -13.93 16.86
N SER A 36 -5.94 -14.71 16.12
CA SER A 36 -6.34 -16.05 15.65
C SER A 36 -6.66 -17.02 16.79
N GLU A 37 -6.10 -16.82 17.99
CA GLU A 37 -6.44 -17.56 19.23
C GLU A 37 -7.94 -17.53 19.60
N ARG A 38 -8.68 -16.50 19.15
CA ARG A 38 -10.13 -16.39 19.40
C ARG A 38 -10.98 -17.08 18.34
N ILE A 39 -10.35 -17.52 17.25
CA ILE A 39 -11.00 -18.03 16.04
C ILE A 39 -10.70 -19.52 15.88
N LEU A 40 -9.45 -19.93 16.16
CA LEU A 40 -8.99 -21.30 16.04
C LEU A 40 -9.36 -22.08 17.30
N VAL A 41 -9.93 -23.27 17.11
CA VAL A 41 -10.12 -24.27 18.16
C VAL A 41 -8.97 -25.28 18.03
N ASP A 42 -8.30 -25.59 19.16
CA ASP A 42 -7.20 -26.55 19.28
C ASP A 42 -5.84 -26.18 18.66
N MET A 43 -5.67 -24.97 18.10
CA MET A 43 -4.38 -24.49 17.58
C MET A 43 -4.06 -23.07 18.05
N VAL A 44 -3.02 -22.93 18.86
CA VAL A 44 -2.50 -21.63 19.30
C VAL A 44 -1.41 -21.18 18.33
N LEU A 45 -1.70 -20.13 17.57
CA LEU A 45 -0.71 -19.49 16.71
C LEU A 45 0.05 -18.43 17.52
N ASP A 46 1.32 -18.69 17.80
CA ASP A 46 2.18 -17.68 18.45
C ASP A 46 2.32 -16.41 17.58
N ASN A 47 2.53 -15.27 18.23
CA ASN A 47 2.66 -13.96 17.58
C ASN A 47 3.76 -13.93 16.52
N TYR A 48 4.83 -14.70 16.72
CA TYR A 48 5.90 -14.85 15.74
C TYR A 48 5.39 -15.54 14.45
N ASN A 49 4.66 -16.64 14.59
CA ASN A 49 4.10 -17.37 13.45
C ASN A 49 2.99 -16.56 12.74
N ALA A 50 2.17 -15.83 13.50
CA ALA A 50 1.23 -14.85 12.97
C ALA A 50 1.96 -13.76 12.15
N GLY A 51 3.10 -13.29 12.65
CA GLY A 51 3.98 -12.34 11.97
C GLY A 51 4.51 -12.87 10.64
N ILE A 52 4.92 -14.14 10.57
CA ILE A 52 5.38 -14.78 9.32
C ILE A 52 4.26 -14.80 8.27
N ILE A 53 3.04 -15.18 8.66
CA ILE A 53 1.88 -15.18 7.75
C ILE A 53 1.60 -13.76 7.25
N MET A 54 1.60 -12.77 8.14
CA MET A 54 1.39 -11.38 7.77
C MET A 54 2.49 -10.86 6.82
N GLY A 55 3.74 -11.21 7.08
CA GLY A 55 4.88 -10.87 6.22
C GLY A 55 4.71 -11.41 4.80
N GLN A 56 4.23 -12.65 4.64
CA GLN A 56 3.98 -13.24 3.33
C GLN A 56 2.82 -12.57 2.57
N ILE A 57 1.77 -12.15 3.27
CA ILE A 57 0.67 -11.38 2.66
C ILE A 57 1.20 -10.04 2.16
N PHE A 58 1.98 -9.35 2.98
CA PHE A 58 2.57 -8.07 2.60
C PHE A 58 3.57 -8.19 1.45
N HIS A 59 4.38 -9.25 1.42
CA HIS A 59 5.28 -9.52 0.29
C HIS A 59 4.55 -9.68 -1.04
N LYS A 60 3.43 -10.43 -1.03
CA LYS A 60 2.56 -10.55 -2.22
C LYS A 60 1.93 -9.21 -2.58
N PHE A 61 1.50 -8.44 -1.58
CA PHE A 61 0.97 -7.10 -1.80
C PHE A 61 2.02 -6.13 -2.34
N SER A 62 3.31 -6.28 -1.99
CA SER A 62 4.39 -5.45 -2.54
C SER A 62 4.50 -5.54 -4.07
N HIS A 63 4.18 -6.70 -4.65
CA HIS A 63 4.13 -6.85 -6.10
C HIS A 63 2.99 -6.01 -6.71
N TRP A 64 1.85 -5.94 -6.01
CA TRP A 64 0.75 -5.05 -6.39
C TRP A 64 1.12 -3.57 -6.23
N THR A 65 1.83 -3.18 -5.17
CA THR A 65 2.25 -1.78 -4.99
C THR A 65 3.22 -1.34 -6.07
N TYR A 66 4.10 -2.21 -6.57
CA TYR A 66 4.94 -1.90 -7.73
C TYR A 66 4.11 -1.66 -9.01
N PHE A 67 3.12 -2.50 -9.26
CA PHE A 67 2.22 -2.32 -10.40
C PHE A 67 1.45 -0.99 -10.32
N VAL A 68 0.96 -0.63 -9.14
CA VAL A 68 0.27 0.64 -8.90
C VAL A 68 1.22 1.82 -9.07
N ALA A 69 2.43 1.75 -8.50
CA ALA A 69 3.45 2.78 -8.65
C ALA A 69 3.79 3.05 -10.13
N PHE A 70 3.99 2.00 -10.91
CA PHE A 70 4.23 2.10 -12.35
C PHE A 70 3.04 2.74 -13.07
N SER A 71 1.82 2.31 -12.76
CA SER A 71 0.59 2.81 -13.37
C SER A 71 0.35 4.29 -13.07
N VAL A 72 0.58 4.72 -11.81
CA VAL A 72 0.49 6.12 -11.38
C VAL A 72 1.50 6.98 -12.13
N VAL A 73 2.78 6.56 -12.19
CA VAL A 73 3.80 7.30 -12.93
C VAL A 73 3.43 7.45 -14.40
N LEU A 74 3.02 6.36 -15.05
CA LEU A 74 2.68 6.39 -16.48
C LEU A 74 1.49 7.32 -16.75
N TYR A 75 0.42 7.21 -15.96
CA TYR A 75 -0.77 8.05 -16.11
C TYR A 75 -0.45 9.53 -15.88
N GLU A 76 0.27 9.84 -14.80
CA GLU A 76 0.58 11.21 -14.42
C GLU A 76 1.56 11.88 -15.39
N LEU A 77 2.51 11.13 -15.96
CA LEU A 77 3.38 11.64 -17.04
C LEU A 77 2.59 11.96 -18.31
N ILE A 78 1.60 11.13 -18.67
CA ILE A 78 0.73 11.39 -19.82
C ILE A 78 -0.14 12.62 -19.58
N ALA A 79 -0.74 12.75 -18.40
CA ALA A 79 -1.55 13.91 -18.02
C ALA A 79 -0.73 15.21 -17.98
N TYR A 80 0.50 15.14 -17.45
CA TYR A 80 1.42 16.27 -17.42
C TYR A 80 1.78 16.75 -18.83
N LYS A 81 2.05 15.83 -19.77
CA LYS A 81 2.30 16.16 -21.18
C LYS A 81 1.09 16.80 -21.87
N ARG A 82 -0.13 16.52 -21.40
CA ARG A 82 -1.38 17.12 -21.92
C ARG A 82 -1.66 18.52 -21.32
N GLY A 83 -0.85 18.99 -20.37
CA GLY A 83 -0.99 20.31 -19.77
C GLY A 83 -1.80 20.36 -18.47
N GLU A 84 -2.23 19.20 -17.95
CA GLU A 84 -2.93 19.13 -16.65
C GLU A 84 -1.93 19.23 -15.49
N ARG A 85 -1.54 20.46 -15.16
CA ARG A 85 -0.56 20.76 -14.11
C ARG A 85 -1.26 21.14 -12.81
N ASP A 86 -1.72 20.13 -12.08
CA ASP A 86 -2.27 20.31 -10.74
C ASP A 86 -1.23 19.93 -9.68
N SER A 87 -0.91 20.86 -8.78
CA SER A 87 0.12 20.66 -7.75
C SER A 87 -0.26 19.60 -6.71
N ILE A 88 -1.56 19.47 -6.40
CA ILE A 88 -2.06 18.48 -5.43
C ILE A 88 -1.94 17.08 -6.03
N VAL A 89 -2.36 16.91 -7.28
CA VAL A 89 -2.19 15.64 -8.00
C VAL A 89 -0.72 15.24 -8.04
N PHE A 90 0.17 16.15 -8.41
CA PHE A 90 1.60 15.86 -8.50
C PHE A 90 2.19 15.46 -7.15
N ALA A 91 1.88 16.21 -6.09
CA ALA A 91 2.33 15.89 -4.74
C ALA A 91 1.80 14.52 -4.28
N SER A 92 0.50 14.27 -4.43
CA SER A 92 -0.11 12.99 -4.04
C SER A 92 0.44 11.82 -4.85
N ALA A 93 0.64 11.97 -6.16
CA ALA A 93 1.23 10.94 -7.01
C ALA A 93 2.69 10.64 -6.63
N ALA A 94 3.48 11.67 -6.33
CA ALA A 94 4.86 11.50 -5.87
C ALA A 94 4.92 10.77 -4.52
N THR A 95 4.02 11.10 -3.58
CA THR A 95 3.90 10.40 -2.31
C THR A 95 3.46 8.95 -2.50
N VAL A 96 2.48 8.66 -3.37
CA VAL A 96 2.06 7.29 -3.68
C VAL A 96 3.21 6.48 -4.26
N LEU A 97 3.97 7.05 -5.20
CA LEU A 97 5.15 6.40 -5.77
C LEU A 97 6.19 6.10 -4.69
N PHE A 98 6.55 7.12 -3.90
CA PHE A 98 7.57 6.98 -2.85
C PHE A 98 7.19 5.93 -1.81
N SER A 99 5.97 6.02 -1.24
CA SER A 99 5.50 5.05 -0.25
C SER A 99 5.35 3.65 -0.84
N SER A 100 4.86 3.50 -2.08
CA SER A 100 4.76 2.18 -2.72
C SER A 100 6.11 1.50 -2.90
N LEU A 101 7.15 2.28 -3.25
CA LEU A 101 8.53 1.80 -3.39
C LEU A 101 9.18 1.54 -2.02
N MET A 102 8.99 2.42 -1.04
CA MET A 102 9.49 2.21 0.32
C MET A 102 8.91 0.94 0.93
N PHE A 103 7.59 0.75 0.83
CA PHE A 103 6.93 -0.45 1.28
C PHE A 103 7.44 -1.71 0.57
N GLY A 104 7.45 -1.70 -0.77
CA GLY A 104 7.79 -2.88 -1.56
C GLY A 104 9.27 -3.24 -1.55
N ALA A 105 10.16 -2.25 -1.63
CA ALA A 105 11.59 -2.45 -1.86
C ALA A 105 12.43 -2.39 -0.58
N VAL A 106 11.91 -1.76 0.48
CA VAL A 106 12.67 -1.53 1.71
C VAL A 106 12.03 -2.22 2.89
N TYR A 107 10.77 -1.93 3.21
CA TYR A 107 10.15 -2.42 4.45
C TYR A 107 9.81 -3.91 4.38
N ALA A 108 9.07 -4.35 3.35
CA ALA A 108 8.68 -5.74 3.21
C ALA A 108 9.88 -6.72 3.22
N PRO A 109 10.93 -6.54 2.39
CA PRO A 109 12.07 -7.47 2.41
C PRO A 109 12.82 -7.44 3.75
N LYS A 110 13.07 -6.27 4.34
CA LYS A 110 13.75 -6.19 5.64
C LYS A 110 12.99 -6.88 6.76
N ILE A 111 11.66 -6.77 6.78
CA ILE A 111 10.82 -7.48 7.77
C ILE A 111 10.95 -8.98 7.59
N LEU A 112 10.92 -9.48 6.34
CA LEU A 112 11.08 -10.91 6.05
C LEU A 112 12.47 -11.43 6.42
N ASP A 113 13.52 -10.68 6.08
CA ASP A 113 14.90 -11.04 6.42
C ASP A 113 15.08 -11.13 7.94
N MET A 114 14.56 -10.17 8.70
CA MET A 114 14.60 -10.20 10.16
C MET A 114 13.74 -11.31 10.76
N GLN A 115 12.61 -11.65 10.15
CA GLN A 115 11.82 -12.81 10.57
C GLN A 115 12.56 -14.13 10.30
N ALA A 116 13.28 -14.23 9.18
CA ALA A 116 14.07 -15.41 8.83
C ALA A 116 15.27 -15.63 9.78
N LEU A 117 15.78 -14.57 10.40
CA LEU A 117 16.84 -14.64 11.43
C LEU A 117 16.35 -15.19 12.78
N GLY A 118 15.05 -15.38 12.96
CA GLY A 118 14.46 -15.98 14.15
C GLY A 118 13.87 -14.98 15.15
N VAL A 119 13.35 -15.51 16.26
CA VAL A 119 12.57 -14.74 17.24
C VAL A 119 13.37 -13.60 17.88
N GLU A 120 14.66 -13.82 18.17
CA GLU A 120 15.53 -12.80 18.78
C GLU A 120 15.64 -11.54 17.92
N ALA A 121 15.76 -11.69 16.60
CA ALA A 121 15.81 -10.57 15.66
C ALA A 121 14.50 -9.77 15.63
N THR A 122 13.35 -10.45 15.79
CA THR A 122 12.02 -9.80 15.84
C THR A 122 11.74 -9.06 17.15
N GLN A 123 12.48 -9.34 18.21
CA GLN A 123 12.38 -8.63 19.48
C GLN A 123 13.34 -7.43 19.58
N SER A 124 14.18 -7.22 18.57
CA SER A 124 15.11 -6.10 18.53
C SER A 124 14.40 -4.75 18.36
N ASP A 125 15.01 -3.69 18.91
CA ASP A 125 14.54 -2.32 18.68
C ASP A 125 14.57 -1.95 17.19
N THR A 126 15.50 -2.52 16.43
CA THR A 126 15.59 -2.32 14.99
C THR A 126 14.35 -2.86 14.27
N PHE A 127 13.91 -4.08 14.60
CA PHE A 127 12.69 -4.65 14.04
C PHE A 127 11.47 -3.81 14.39
N ARG A 128 11.32 -3.42 15.66
CA ARG A 128 10.22 -2.58 16.13
C ARG A 128 10.16 -1.26 15.35
N ASN A 129 11.29 -0.60 15.15
CA ASN A 129 11.35 0.67 14.42
C ASN A 129 10.99 0.49 12.93
N ILE A 130 11.49 -0.57 12.29
CA ILE A 130 11.16 -0.88 10.89
C ILE A 130 9.67 -1.22 10.75
N HIS A 131 9.12 -2.00 11.68
CA HIS A 131 7.71 -2.38 11.68
C HIS A 131 6.81 -1.15 11.82
N ILE A 132 7.06 -0.30 12.82
CA ILE A 132 6.30 0.94 13.02
C ILE A 132 6.46 1.88 11.81
N ALA A 133 7.66 2.02 11.26
CA ALA A 133 7.88 2.83 10.06
C ALA A 133 7.06 2.31 8.87
N SER A 134 6.98 1.00 8.69
CA SER A 134 6.18 0.39 7.63
C SER A 134 4.67 0.64 7.81
N GLU A 135 4.17 0.61 9.05
CA GLU A 135 2.77 0.93 9.33
C GLU A 135 2.44 2.40 9.05
N ILE A 136 3.36 3.31 9.42
CA ILE A 136 3.20 4.74 9.15
C ILE A 136 3.21 4.99 7.64
N ASP A 137 4.14 4.39 6.91
CA ASP A 137 4.20 4.50 5.46
C ASP A 137 2.92 3.97 4.79
N PHE A 138 2.35 2.87 5.30
CA PHE A 138 1.09 2.33 4.82
C PHE A 138 -0.10 3.29 5.02
N LYS A 139 -0.12 4.02 6.15
CA LYS A 139 -1.13 5.07 6.41
C LYS A 139 -0.92 6.29 5.52
N ILE A 140 0.33 6.70 5.29
CA ILE A 140 0.67 7.79 4.37
C ILE A 140 0.21 7.43 2.95
N LEU A 141 0.46 6.20 2.51
CA LEU A 141 0.00 5.68 1.22
C LEU A 141 -1.53 5.76 1.10
N ALA A 142 -2.28 5.34 2.14
CA ALA A 142 -3.73 5.42 2.14
C ALA A 142 -4.23 6.87 1.95
N VAL A 143 -3.68 7.82 2.71
CA VAL A 143 -4.06 9.23 2.62
C VAL A 143 -3.71 9.82 1.26
N ALA A 144 -2.53 9.48 0.72
CA ALA A 144 -2.08 9.95 -0.59
C ALA A 144 -2.95 9.39 -1.73
N LEU A 145 -3.32 8.11 -1.68
CA LEU A 145 -4.25 7.49 -2.63
C LEU A 145 -5.63 8.16 -2.59
N LEU A 146 -6.15 8.43 -1.39
CA LEU A 146 -7.42 9.13 -1.23
C LEU A 146 -7.37 10.56 -1.81
N ALA A 147 -6.32 11.31 -1.49
CA ALA A 147 -6.12 12.67 -2.00
C ALA A 147 -6.02 12.67 -3.54
N LEU A 148 -5.24 11.74 -4.10
CA LEU A 148 -5.08 11.57 -5.54
C LEU A 148 -6.40 11.22 -6.23
N PHE A 149 -7.15 10.27 -5.66
CA PHE A 149 -8.46 9.86 -6.17
C PHE A 149 -9.46 11.02 -6.19
N VAL A 150 -9.63 11.70 -5.05
CA VAL A 150 -10.58 12.81 -4.92
C VAL A 150 -10.21 13.94 -5.88
N ARG A 151 -8.92 14.30 -5.96
CA ARG A 151 -8.48 15.39 -6.83
C ARG A 151 -8.67 15.06 -8.30
N ARG A 152 -8.33 13.84 -8.72
CA ARG A 152 -8.53 13.38 -10.10
C ARG A 152 -10.01 13.33 -10.48
N LEU A 153 -10.88 12.89 -9.57
CA LEU A 153 -12.33 12.91 -9.78
C LEU A 153 -12.87 14.34 -9.93
N MET A 154 -12.38 15.30 -9.14
CA MET A 154 -12.78 16.71 -9.25
C MET A 154 -12.34 17.35 -10.58
N LEU A 155 -11.16 16.99 -11.09
CA LEU A 155 -10.67 17.48 -12.38
C LEU A 155 -11.47 16.91 -13.54
N LEU A 156 -11.82 15.61 -13.49
CA LEU A 156 -12.71 14.97 -14.47
C LEU A 156 -14.09 15.62 -14.55
N ARG A 157 -14.65 16.08 -13.43
CA ARG A 157 -15.94 16.79 -13.41
C ARG A 157 -15.87 18.16 -14.11
N ARG A 158 -14.69 18.78 -14.16
CA ARG A 158 -14.48 20.14 -14.70
C ARG A 158 -14.07 20.17 -16.18
N ALA A 159 -13.68 19.02 -16.73
CA ALA A 159 -13.30 18.84 -18.14
C ALA A 159 -14.53 18.55 -19.01
#